data_AF-A0AAP6ELZ2-F1
#
_entry.id   AF-A0AAP6ELZ2-F1
#
_cell.length_a   1.000
_cell.length_b   1.000
_cell.length_c   1.000
_cell.angle_alpha   90.00
_cell.angle_beta   90.00
_cell.angle_gamma   90.00
#
_symmetry.space_group_name_H-M   'P 1'
#
loop_
_entity.id
_entity.type
_entity.pdbx_description
1 polymer ?
#
loop_
_entity_poly.entity_id
_entity_poly.type
_entity_poly.pdbx_seq_one_letter_code
_entity_poly.pdbx_strand_id
1 'polypeptide(L)'
;MAELHRQLPSVNDRINWLSALADPTEYEQITDDLYAVFITARDLAPARNATGCSRHPNGPVDTEAPAGWGLCLLCNTSRRIGNPSARAAPELQRSMWVIPQPPYDHRALTGTMKTLNEAVADLGFCSPDLDFERVADLVHCAFWIARELARPPSESGCSQHPNAPIDHDAPGGPQCLFCLGRQRRALLGEPTVNVRPSRPLPAPRRPPRTWLIHPTDDT
;
A
#
# COMPACT_ATOMS: atom_id res chain seq x y z
N MET A 1 -7.63 -11.86 -17.25
CA MET A 1 -8.79 -11.19 -17.87
C MET A 1 -10.09 -11.97 -17.76
N ALA A 2 -10.18 -13.23 -18.23
CA ALA A 2 -11.43 -13.99 -18.15
C ALA A 2 -12.00 -14.10 -16.72
N GLU A 3 -11.12 -14.23 -15.71
CA GLU A 3 -11.51 -14.20 -14.30
C GLU A 3 -12.12 -12.86 -13.88
N LEU A 4 -11.47 -11.75 -14.24
CA LEU A 4 -11.94 -10.39 -13.96
C LEU A 4 -13.36 -10.16 -14.52
N HIS A 5 -13.59 -10.54 -15.79
CA HIS A 5 -14.92 -10.43 -16.41
C HIS A 5 -15.98 -11.33 -15.76
N ARG A 6 -15.58 -12.44 -15.12
CA ARG A 6 -16.52 -13.34 -14.45
C ARG A 6 -16.94 -12.80 -13.09
N GLN A 7 -16.01 -12.24 -12.33
CA GLN A 7 -16.24 -11.80 -10.96
C GLN A 7 -16.97 -10.46 -10.91
N LEU A 8 -16.59 -9.51 -11.77
CA LEU A 8 -17.04 -8.12 -11.67
C LEU A 8 -18.57 -7.93 -11.77
N PRO A 9 -19.31 -8.60 -12.69
CA PRO A 9 -20.76 -8.46 -12.76
C PRO A 9 -21.47 -8.86 -11.46
N SER A 10 -21.04 -9.97 -10.84
CA SER A 10 -21.65 -10.43 -9.58
C SER A 10 -21.45 -9.43 -8.45
N VAL A 11 -20.29 -8.77 -8.36
CA VAL A 11 -20.03 -7.76 -7.33
C VAL A 11 -20.83 -6.49 -7.60
N ASN A 12 -20.87 -6.07 -8.87
CA ASN A 12 -21.65 -4.92 -9.30
C ASN A 12 -23.15 -5.09 -9.01
N ASP A 13 -23.71 -6.27 -9.28
CA ASP A 13 -25.10 -6.56 -9.00
C ASP A 13 -25.39 -6.44 -7.50
N ARG A 14 -24.56 -7.05 -6.64
CA ARG A 14 -24.72 -6.94 -5.18
C ARG A 14 -24.70 -5.49 -4.71
N ILE A 15 -23.76 -4.68 -5.21
CA ILE A 15 -23.70 -3.25 -4.89
C ILE A 15 -24.98 -2.53 -5.30
N ASN A 16 -25.53 -2.83 -6.49
CA ASN A 16 -26.77 -2.21 -6.97
C ASN A 16 -28.04 -2.68 -6.23
N TRP A 17 -28.00 -3.86 -5.62
CA TRP A 17 -29.09 -4.36 -4.76
C TRP A 17 -29.09 -3.74 -3.37
N LEU A 18 -27.98 -3.17 -2.91
CA LEU A 18 -27.92 -2.47 -1.63
C LEU A 18 -28.66 -1.14 -1.70
N SER A 19 -29.41 -0.85 -0.63
CA SER A 19 -29.97 0.49 -0.44
C SER A 19 -28.88 1.47 0.01
N ALA A 20 -29.08 2.77 -0.19
CA ALA A 20 -28.16 3.79 0.29
C ALA A 20 -28.00 3.82 1.83
N LEU A 21 -28.92 3.18 2.56
CA LEU A 21 -28.92 3.02 4.02
C LEU A 21 -28.62 1.57 4.44
N ALA A 22 -27.95 0.81 3.58
CA ALA A 22 -27.52 -0.56 3.87
C ALA A 22 -26.68 -0.64 5.14
N ASP A 23 -26.83 -1.75 5.86
CA ASP A 23 -26.11 -1.99 7.10
C ASP A 23 -24.61 -2.20 6.80
N PRO A 24 -23.68 -1.75 7.67
CA PRO A 24 -22.25 -1.95 7.46
C PRO A 24 -21.85 -3.42 7.21
N THR A 25 -22.55 -4.38 7.82
CA THR A 25 -22.27 -5.82 7.61
C THR A 25 -22.55 -6.28 6.18
N GLU A 26 -23.47 -5.63 5.45
CA GLU A 26 -23.73 -5.94 4.04
C GLU A 26 -22.55 -5.54 3.14
N TYR A 27 -21.78 -4.52 3.53
CA TYR A 27 -20.58 -4.08 2.83
C TYR A 27 -19.34 -4.93 3.13
N GLU A 28 -19.32 -5.71 4.21
CA GLU A 28 -18.19 -6.60 4.53
C GLU A 28 -17.97 -7.63 3.43
N GLN A 29 -19.04 -8.33 3.01
CA GLN A 29 -18.94 -9.32 1.93
C GLN A 29 -18.54 -8.67 0.59
N ILE A 30 -19.05 -7.47 0.30
CA ILE A 30 -18.67 -6.72 -0.90
C ILE A 30 -17.19 -6.33 -0.85
N THR A 31 -16.68 -5.99 0.32
CA THR A 31 -15.27 -5.64 0.53
C THR A 31 -14.36 -6.84 0.24
N ASP A 32 -14.73 -8.03 0.74
CA ASP A 32 -13.98 -9.27 0.48
C ASP A 32 -13.99 -9.64 -1.01
N ASP A 33 -15.15 -9.54 -1.66
CA ASP A 33 -15.28 -9.83 -3.09
C ASP A 33 -14.47 -8.83 -3.94
N LEU A 34 -14.53 -7.52 -3.62
CA LEU A 34 -13.73 -6.49 -4.28
C LEU A 34 -12.23 -6.70 -4.06
N TYR A 35 -11.82 -7.19 -2.89
CA TYR A 35 -10.42 -7.54 -2.64
C TYR A 35 -9.96 -8.71 -3.52
N ALA A 36 -10.79 -9.75 -3.68
CA ALA A 36 -10.48 -10.86 -4.60
C ALA A 36 -10.36 -10.39 -6.06
N VAL A 37 -11.26 -9.51 -6.50
CA VAL A 37 -11.18 -8.86 -7.82
C VAL A 37 -9.91 -8.03 -7.94
N PHE A 38 -9.53 -7.30 -6.88
CA PHE A 38 -8.32 -6.48 -6.86
C PHE A 38 -7.06 -7.33 -7.03
N ILE A 39 -6.96 -8.48 -6.34
CA ILE A 39 -5.81 -9.38 -6.53
C ILE A 39 -5.71 -9.81 -8.00
N THR A 40 -6.83 -10.18 -8.62
CA THR A 40 -6.88 -10.55 -10.04
C THR A 40 -6.45 -9.40 -10.95
N ALA A 41 -6.95 -8.18 -10.71
CA ALA A 41 -6.60 -7.00 -11.50
C ALA A 41 -5.13 -6.58 -11.32
N ARG A 42 -4.64 -6.63 -10.08
CA ARG A 42 -3.24 -6.34 -9.71
C ARG A 42 -2.27 -7.27 -10.43
N ASP A 43 -2.60 -8.55 -10.52
CA ASP A 43 -1.74 -9.54 -11.15
C ASP A 43 -1.74 -9.43 -12.70
N LEU A 44 -2.70 -8.72 -13.28
CA LEU A 44 -2.72 -8.36 -14.71
C LEU A 44 -1.97 -7.05 -15.00
N ALA A 45 -1.87 -6.16 -14.01
CA ALA A 45 -1.14 -4.90 -14.14
C ALA A 45 0.38 -5.15 -14.07
N PRO A 46 1.19 -4.26 -14.67
CA PRO A 46 2.64 -4.27 -14.45
C PRO A 46 2.98 -4.27 -12.97
N ALA A 47 4.02 -5.04 -12.61
CA ALA A 47 4.47 -5.11 -11.24
C ALA A 47 4.89 -3.72 -10.73
N ARG A 48 4.12 -3.17 -9.79
CA ARG A 48 4.50 -1.99 -9.03
C ARG A 48 5.58 -2.39 -8.03
N ASN A 49 6.75 -1.80 -8.13
CA ASN A 49 7.84 -2.01 -7.18
C ASN A 49 7.83 -0.93 -6.10
N ALA A 50 8.10 -1.33 -4.86
CA ALA A 50 8.13 -0.39 -3.73
C ALA A 50 9.23 0.66 -3.90
N THR A 51 10.30 0.31 -4.61
CA THR A 51 11.53 1.11 -4.71
C THR A 51 11.71 1.84 -6.05
N GLY A 52 10.88 1.59 -7.06
CA GLY A 52 11.14 2.04 -8.43
C GLY A 52 12.23 1.25 -9.18
N CYS A 53 12.95 0.35 -8.51
CA CYS A 53 14.14 -0.28 -9.05
C CYS A 53 13.88 -1.67 -9.62
N SER A 54 14.21 -1.89 -10.88
CA SER A 54 14.16 -3.21 -11.53
C SER A 54 15.09 -4.24 -10.88
N ARG A 55 16.20 -3.79 -10.28
CA ARG A 55 17.16 -4.66 -9.59
C ARG A 55 16.72 -5.05 -8.18
N HIS A 56 15.99 -4.16 -7.49
CA HIS A 56 15.57 -4.37 -6.11
C HIS A 56 14.09 -4.00 -5.92
N PRO A 57 13.16 -4.65 -6.61
CA PRO A 57 11.77 -4.21 -6.66
C PRO A 57 11.10 -4.18 -5.28
N ASN A 58 11.47 -5.13 -4.41
CA ASN A 58 11.00 -5.25 -3.02
C ASN A 58 12.09 -4.88 -2.00
N GLY A 59 13.07 -4.06 -2.41
CA GLY A 59 14.14 -3.60 -1.53
C GLY A 59 13.67 -2.54 -0.52
N PRO A 60 14.55 -2.13 0.42
CA PRO A 60 14.26 -1.04 1.34
C PRO A 60 14.05 0.29 0.58
N VAL A 61 13.06 1.06 1.04
CA VAL A 61 12.65 2.36 0.49
C VAL A 61 13.46 3.48 1.18
N ASP A 62 14.00 4.40 0.40
CA ASP A 62 14.72 5.59 0.85
C ASP A 62 13.76 6.77 0.97
N THR A 63 13.41 7.14 2.20
CA THR A 63 12.50 8.27 2.49
C THR A 63 13.18 9.64 2.34
N GLU A 64 14.51 9.66 2.24
CA GLU A 64 15.34 10.87 2.14
C GLU A 64 16.05 10.95 0.77
N ALA A 65 15.46 10.34 -0.26
CA ALA A 65 15.98 10.40 -1.61
C ALA A 65 15.93 11.86 -2.14
N PRO A 66 17.04 12.39 -2.69
CA PRO A 66 17.03 13.68 -3.37
C PRO A 66 16.05 13.69 -4.57
N ALA A 67 15.55 14.87 -4.94
CA ALA A 67 14.71 15.02 -6.14
C ALA A 67 15.42 14.47 -7.40
N GLY A 68 14.70 13.76 -8.27
CA GLY A 68 15.27 13.10 -9.44
C GLY A 68 15.88 11.71 -9.16
N TRP A 69 15.84 11.23 -7.91
CA TRP A 69 16.32 9.89 -7.54
C TRP A 69 15.13 8.98 -7.25
N GLY A 70 15.18 7.74 -7.72
CA GLY A 70 14.23 6.71 -7.31
C GLY A 70 14.37 6.35 -5.82
N LEU A 71 13.42 5.57 -5.31
CA LEU A 71 13.26 5.29 -3.88
C LEU A 71 14.07 4.09 -3.38
N CYS A 72 14.98 3.52 -4.17
CA CYS A 72 15.73 2.33 -3.77
C CYS A 72 16.90 2.68 -2.85
N LEU A 73 16.78 2.36 -1.56
CA LEU A 73 17.82 2.65 -0.57
C LEU A 73 19.17 2.00 -0.94
N LEU A 74 19.18 0.77 -1.46
CA LEU A 74 20.43 0.10 -1.84
C LEU A 74 21.17 0.81 -2.99
N CYS A 75 20.43 1.27 -4.01
CA CYS A 75 21.01 2.02 -5.12
C CYS A 75 21.44 3.42 -4.68
N ASN A 76 20.64 4.08 -3.84
CA ASN A 76 20.93 5.42 -3.34
C ASN A 76 22.12 5.41 -2.38
N THR A 77 22.23 4.43 -1.49
CA THR A 77 23.43 4.21 -0.65
C THR A 77 24.67 4.00 -1.51
N SER A 78 24.59 3.17 -2.55
CA SER A 78 25.72 2.94 -3.46
C SER A 78 26.14 4.22 -4.19
N ARG A 79 25.18 5.06 -4.58
CA ARG A 79 25.44 6.39 -5.16
C ARG A 79 26.08 7.36 -4.17
N ARG A 80 25.58 7.42 -2.93
CA ARG A 80 26.14 8.27 -1.86
C ARG A 80 27.61 7.93 -1.56
N ILE A 81 27.99 6.67 -1.70
CA ILE A 81 29.39 6.19 -1.55
C ILE A 81 30.23 6.46 -2.82
N GLY A 82 29.64 6.97 -3.90
CA GLY A 82 30.34 7.36 -5.12
C GLY A 82 30.52 6.22 -6.12
N ASN A 83 29.72 5.15 -6.07
CA ASN A 83 29.81 4.07 -7.05
C ASN A 83 29.23 4.51 -8.41
N PRO A 84 30.03 4.62 -9.49
CA PRO A 84 29.56 5.09 -10.79
C PRO A 84 28.64 4.08 -11.50
N SER A 85 28.62 2.82 -11.08
CA SER A 85 27.72 1.79 -11.62
C SER A 85 26.30 1.83 -11.01
N ALA A 86 26.10 2.61 -9.95
CA ALA A 86 24.79 2.74 -9.31
C ALA A 86 23.90 3.68 -10.13
N ARG A 87 23.07 3.09 -11.01
CA ARG A 87 21.97 3.79 -11.67
C ARG A 87 20.79 3.88 -10.71
N ALA A 88 20.31 5.10 -10.44
CA ALA A 88 19.02 5.25 -9.76
C ALA A 88 17.92 4.71 -10.68
N ALA A 89 16.91 4.12 -10.05
CA ALA A 89 15.64 3.91 -10.70
C ALA A 89 15.12 5.26 -11.23
N PRO A 90 14.56 5.33 -12.46
CA PRO A 90 13.83 6.51 -12.87
C PRO A 90 12.69 6.75 -11.87
N GLU A 91 12.53 8.01 -11.48
CA GLU A 91 11.45 8.49 -10.61
C GLU A 91 10.14 8.34 -11.37
N LEU A 92 9.45 7.18 -11.33
CA LEU A 92 8.06 7.04 -11.82
C LEU A 92 7.44 5.63 -11.70
N GLN A 93 7.73 4.85 -10.66
CA GLN A 93 6.80 3.75 -10.33
C GLN A 93 6.05 4.13 -9.06
N ARG A 94 4.77 4.45 -9.24
CA ARG A 94 3.81 4.60 -8.15
C ARG A 94 3.87 3.32 -7.32
N SER A 95 4.55 3.38 -6.18
CA SER A 95 4.69 2.24 -5.28
C SER A 95 3.39 1.89 -4.58
N MET A 96 2.41 2.81 -4.59
CA MET A 96 1.15 2.70 -3.89
C MET A 96 -0.03 2.79 -4.86
N TRP A 97 -1.02 1.92 -4.66
CA TRP A 97 -2.31 1.97 -5.33
C TRP A 97 -3.10 3.20 -4.90
N VAL A 98 -3.93 3.74 -5.80
CA VAL A 98 -4.68 4.97 -5.53
C VAL A 98 -5.61 4.76 -4.33
N ILE A 99 -5.50 5.62 -3.32
CA ILE A 99 -6.43 5.68 -2.20
C ILE A 99 -7.37 6.86 -2.46
N PRO A 100 -8.69 6.62 -2.60
CA PRO A 100 -9.65 7.69 -2.85
C PRO A 100 -9.71 8.64 -1.66
N GLN A 101 -9.96 9.91 -1.92
CA GLN A 101 -10.23 10.89 -0.86
C GLN A 101 -11.71 10.82 -0.47
N PRO A 102 -12.07 11.18 0.79
CA PRO A 102 -13.46 11.27 1.21
C PRO A 102 -14.25 12.31 0.37
N PRO A 103 -15.59 12.20 0.27
CA PRO A 103 -16.47 11.36 1.09
C PRO A 103 -16.53 9.88 0.65
N TYR A 104 -16.65 8.99 1.63
CA TYR A 104 -16.92 7.56 1.41
C TYR A 104 -18.41 7.32 1.62
N ASP A 105 -19.17 7.35 0.53
CA ASP A 105 -20.61 7.07 0.54
C ASP A 105 -20.97 6.05 -0.56
N HIS A 106 -22.20 5.51 -0.49
CA HIS A 106 -22.70 4.55 -1.48
C HIS A 106 -22.70 5.13 -2.92
N ARG A 107 -22.85 6.45 -3.06
CA ARG A 107 -22.81 7.13 -4.36
C ARG A 107 -21.39 7.15 -4.94
N ALA A 108 -20.37 7.36 -4.11
CA ALA A 108 -18.98 7.28 -4.50
C ALA A 108 -18.61 5.85 -4.92
N LEU A 109 -19.12 4.84 -4.20
CA LEU A 109 -18.91 3.44 -4.56
C LEU A 109 -19.52 3.10 -5.92
N THR A 110 -20.81 3.39 -6.11
CA THR A 110 -21.52 3.14 -7.38
C THR A 110 -20.92 3.92 -8.55
N GLY A 111 -20.51 5.17 -8.33
CA GLY A 111 -19.80 5.97 -9.32
C GLY A 111 -18.45 5.36 -9.73
N THR A 112 -17.67 4.89 -8.75
CA THR A 112 -16.39 4.20 -9.01
C THR A 112 -16.60 2.89 -9.76
N MET A 113 -17.61 2.11 -9.37
CA MET A 113 -17.99 0.87 -10.06
C MET A 113 -18.41 1.11 -11.51
N LYS A 114 -19.14 2.20 -11.78
CA LYS A 114 -19.50 2.58 -13.15
C LYS A 114 -18.25 2.82 -14.00
N THR A 115 -17.31 3.65 -13.53
CA THR A 115 -16.06 3.93 -14.25
C THR A 115 -15.20 2.67 -14.39
N LEU A 116 -15.21 1.78 -13.41
CA LEU A 116 -14.55 0.48 -13.47
C LEU A 116 -15.16 -0.42 -14.57
N ASN A 117 -16.49 -0.53 -14.62
CA ASN A 117 -17.18 -1.33 -15.64
C ASN A 117 -16.89 -0.79 -17.05
N GLU A 118 -16.89 0.53 -17.23
CA GLU A 118 -16.50 1.18 -18.50
C GLU A 118 -15.06 0.82 -18.87
N ALA A 119 -14.11 0.95 -17.93
CA ALA A 119 -12.71 0.62 -18.18
C ALA A 119 -12.48 -0.87 -18.50
N VAL A 120 -13.22 -1.77 -17.86
CA VAL A 120 -13.15 -3.21 -18.13
C VAL A 120 -13.82 -3.60 -19.45
N ALA A 121 -14.88 -2.89 -19.86
CA ALA A 121 -15.52 -3.10 -21.16
C ALA A 121 -14.59 -2.75 -22.33
N ASP A 122 -13.74 -1.73 -22.15
CA ASP A 122 -12.75 -1.30 -23.14
C ASP A 122 -11.46 -2.14 -23.11
N LEU A 123 -11.30 -3.02 -22.10
CA LEU A 123 -10.07 -3.78 -21.90
C LEU A 123 -9.98 -5.00 -22.84
N GLY A 124 -8.94 -5.04 -23.66
CA GLY A 124 -8.62 -6.13 -24.57
C GLY A 124 -7.27 -6.78 -24.28
N PHE A 125 -6.96 -7.88 -24.97
CA PHE A 125 -5.69 -8.61 -24.78
C PHE A 125 -4.47 -7.78 -25.19
N CYS A 126 -4.66 -6.88 -26.16
CA CYS A 126 -3.62 -5.98 -26.65
C CYS A 126 -3.71 -4.58 -26.01
N SER A 127 -4.48 -4.41 -24.94
CA SER A 127 -4.53 -3.13 -24.22
C SER A 127 -3.15 -2.78 -23.66
N PRO A 128 -2.78 -1.49 -23.63
CA PRO A 128 -1.55 -1.06 -23.00
C PRO A 128 -1.57 -1.35 -21.49
N ASP A 129 -0.38 -1.55 -20.94
CA ASP A 129 -0.10 -1.69 -19.50
C ASP A 129 -0.85 -0.66 -18.63
N LEU A 130 -0.94 0.58 -19.11
CA LEU A 130 -1.61 1.69 -18.42
C LEU A 130 -3.10 1.44 -18.18
N ASP A 131 -3.77 0.70 -19.07
CA ASP A 131 -5.19 0.35 -18.92
C ASP A 131 -5.39 -0.70 -17.83
N PHE A 132 -4.49 -1.70 -17.76
CA PHE A 132 -4.50 -2.68 -16.67
C PHE A 132 -4.21 -2.01 -15.32
N GLU A 133 -3.26 -1.07 -15.27
CA GLU A 133 -3.02 -0.26 -14.07
C GLU A 133 -4.26 0.54 -13.65
N ARG A 134 -4.92 1.19 -14.61
CA ARG A 134 -6.13 1.97 -14.36
C ARG A 134 -7.25 1.11 -13.78
N VAL A 135 -7.45 -0.09 -14.32
CA VAL A 135 -8.44 -1.06 -13.80
C VAL A 135 -8.08 -1.45 -12.37
N ALA A 136 -6.82 -1.81 -12.10
CA ALA A 136 -6.39 -2.17 -10.75
C ALA A 136 -6.52 -1.01 -9.74
N ASP A 137 -6.22 0.23 -10.14
CA ASP A 137 -6.46 1.42 -9.31
C ASP A 137 -7.96 1.64 -9.04
N LEU A 138 -8.83 1.47 -10.03
CA LEU A 138 -10.28 1.63 -9.86
C LEU A 138 -10.88 0.56 -8.93
N VAL A 139 -10.45 -0.71 -9.06
CA VAL A 139 -10.89 -1.77 -8.14
C VAL A 139 -10.39 -1.48 -6.72
N HIS A 140 -9.14 -1.05 -6.56
CA HIS A 140 -8.58 -0.69 -5.26
C HIS A 140 -9.34 0.48 -4.63
N CYS A 141 -9.72 1.49 -5.41
CA CYS A 141 -10.58 2.58 -4.96
C CYS A 141 -11.94 2.08 -4.48
N ALA A 142 -12.62 1.23 -5.28
CA ALA A 142 -13.90 0.66 -4.89
C ALA A 142 -13.80 -0.17 -3.60
N PHE A 143 -12.76 -1.00 -3.48
CA PHE A 143 -12.44 -1.75 -2.26
C PHE A 143 -12.30 -0.84 -1.04
N TRP A 144 -11.54 0.24 -1.15
CA TRP A 144 -11.36 1.20 -0.04
C TRP A 144 -12.67 1.87 0.37
N ILE A 145 -13.50 2.28 -0.59
CA ILE A 145 -14.79 2.89 -0.29
C ILE A 145 -15.70 1.87 0.40
N ALA A 146 -15.79 0.64 -0.12
CA ALA A 146 -16.59 -0.43 0.49
C ALA A 146 -16.11 -0.77 1.90
N ARG A 147 -14.79 -0.83 2.12
CA ARG A 147 -14.18 -1.07 3.43
C ARG A 147 -14.55 0.01 4.45
N GLU A 148 -14.59 1.27 4.03
CA GLU A 148 -14.97 2.38 4.92
C GLU A 148 -16.47 2.43 5.18
N LEU A 149 -17.31 1.98 4.24
CA LEU A 149 -18.75 1.76 4.44
C LEU A 149 -19.06 0.56 5.35
N ALA A 150 -18.21 -0.47 5.30
CA ALA A 150 -18.32 -1.65 6.15
C ALA A 150 -17.91 -1.38 7.60
N ARG A 151 -17.23 -0.26 7.89
CA ARG A 151 -16.97 0.08 9.29
C ARG A 151 -18.29 0.43 9.97
N PRO A 152 -18.53 -0.11 11.17
CA PRO A 152 -19.62 0.39 11.98
C PRO A 152 -19.41 1.90 12.20
N PRO A 153 -20.47 2.72 12.07
CA PRO A 153 -20.37 4.14 12.38
C PRO A 153 -19.84 4.27 13.79
N SER A 154 -18.72 4.96 13.97
CA SER A 154 -18.21 5.17 15.31
C SER A 154 -19.09 6.19 16.00
N GLU A 155 -19.37 6.00 17.29
CA GLU A 155 -20.09 6.99 18.12
C GLU A 155 -19.32 8.32 18.26
N SER A 156 -18.22 8.52 17.51
CA SER A 156 -17.29 9.62 17.69
C SER A 156 -17.90 10.97 17.40
N GLY A 157 -18.98 11.00 16.60
CA GLY A 157 -19.64 12.24 16.18
C GLY A 157 -18.70 13.21 15.46
N CYS A 158 -17.52 12.75 15.02
CA CYS A 158 -16.48 13.61 14.49
C CYS A 158 -16.74 13.88 13.01
N SER A 159 -17.07 15.12 12.66
CA SER A 159 -17.35 15.52 11.27
C SER A 159 -16.14 15.35 10.33
N GLN A 160 -14.91 15.37 10.86
CA GLN A 160 -13.70 15.14 10.07
C GLN A 160 -13.31 13.66 9.96
N HIS A 161 -13.75 12.83 10.90
CA HIS A 161 -13.40 11.42 10.94
C HIS A 161 -14.61 10.61 11.43
N PRO A 162 -15.65 10.46 10.60
CA PRO A 162 -16.95 9.93 11.02
C PRO A 162 -16.88 8.50 11.60
N ASN A 163 -15.86 7.73 11.22
CA ASN A 163 -15.66 6.34 11.66
C ASN A 163 -14.37 6.15 12.49
N ALA A 164 -13.82 7.23 13.04
CA ALA A 164 -12.63 7.15 13.88
C ALA A 164 -12.94 6.47 15.21
N PRO A 165 -12.07 5.59 15.73
CA PRO A 165 -12.23 5.09 17.07
C PRO A 165 -12.09 6.23 18.09
N ILE A 166 -12.86 6.11 19.16
CA ILE A 166 -12.95 7.11 20.23
C ILE A 166 -12.04 6.68 21.37
N ASP A 167 -11.32 7.64 21.94
CA ASP A 167 -10.71 7.49 23.25
C ASP A 167 -11.72 7.94 24.29
N HIS A 168 -12.39 6.99 24.97
CA HIS A 168 -13.39 7.29 26.00
C HIS A 168 -12.78 7.90 27.26
N ASP A 169 -11.47 7.68 27.47
CA ASP A 169 -10.70 8.16 28.62
C ASP A 169 -9.94 9.46 28.30
N ALA A 170 -10.21 10.08 27.15
CA ALA A 170 -9.55 11.31 26.75
C ALA A 170 -9.85 12.47 27.72
N PRO A 171 -8.85 13.33 28.00
CA PRO A 171 -9.04 14.49 28.87
C PRO A 171 -10.07 15.45 28.24
N GLY A 172 -11.17 15.69 28.95
CA GLY A 172 -12.30 16.51 28.47
C GLY A 172 -13.45 15.71 27.84
N GLY A 173 -13.46 14.38 27.96
CA GLY A 173 -14.54 13.51 27.52
C GLY A 173 -14.22 12.73 26.23
N PRO A 174 -15.14 11.90 25.73
CA PRO A 174 -14.91 11.02 24.59
C PRO A 174 -14.52 11.82 23.34
N GLN A 175 -13.35 11.53 22.76
CA GLN A 175 -12.84 12.25 21.59
C GLN A 175 -12.31 11.30 20.52
N CYS A 176 -12.45 11.69 19.26
CA CYS A 176 -11.85 10.99 18.12
C CYS A 176 -10.32 10.89 18.27
N LEU A 177 -9.77 9.67 18.19
CA LEU A 177 -8.34 9.40 18.34
C LEU A 177 -7.46 10.17 17.36
N PHE A 178 -7.92 10.42 16.13
CA PHE A 178 -7.15 11.19 15.14
C PHE A 178 -7.10 12.68 15.47
N CYS A 179 -8.21 13.26 15.92
CA CYS A 179 -8.27 14.64 16.40
C CYS A 179 -7.41 14.82 17.66
N LEU A 180 -7.55 13.89 18.62
CA LEU A 180 -6.75 13.88 19.85
C LEU A 180 -5.27 13.71 19.54
N GLY A 181 -4.91 12.81 18.63
CA GLY A 181 -3.54 12.62 18.15
C GLY A 181 -2.98 13.87 17.45
N ARG A 182 -3.81 14.58 16.67
CA ARG A 182 -3.43 15.86 16.04
C ARG A 182 -3.19 16.95 17.10
N GLN A 183 -4.06 17.08 18.10
CA GLN A 183 -3.87 18.01 19.22
C GLN A 183 -2.61 17.68 20.02
N ARG A 184 -2.39 16.40 20.36
CA ARG A 184 -1.18 15.94 21.07
C ARG A 184 0.08 16.30 20.28
N ARG A 185 0.11 16.08 18.96
CA ARG A 185 1.25 16.49 18.11
C ARG A 185 1.44 18.01 18.05
N ALA A 186 0.36 18.78 18.02
CA ALA A 186 0.46 20.24 18.06
C ALA A 186 1.03 20.76 19.40
N LEU A 187 0.73 20.07 20.51
CA LEU A 187 1.21 20.43 21.86
C LEU A 187 2.62 19.93 22.16
N LEU A 188 2.93 18.68 21.79
CA LEU A 188 4.17 17.99 22.16
C LEU A 188 5.24 18.03 21.05
N GLY A 189 4.89 18.48 19.85
CA GLY A 189 5.75 18.40 18.67
C GLY A 189 5.70 17.04 17.98
N GLU A 190 6.52 16.87 16.95
CA GLU A 190 6.64 15.59 16.25
C GLU A 190 7.23 14.53 17.20
N PRO A 191 6.69 13.29 17.20
CA PRO A 191 7.21 12.24 18.05
C PRO A 191 8.67 11.97 17.71
N THR A 192 9.55 12.14 18.70
CA THR A 192 10.95 11.74 18.57
C THR A 192 11.02 10.22 18.48
N VAL A 193 11.29 9.73 17.26
CA VAL A 193 11.60 8.31 17.05
C VAL A 193 12.92 8.04 17.75
N ASN A 194 12.87 7.43 18.93
CA ASN A 194 14.05 6.93 19.60
C ASN A 194 14.58 5.73 18.82
N VAL A 195 15.44 6.00 17.83
CA VAL A 195 16.21 4.97 17.15
C VAL A 195 17.13 4.37 18.19
N ARG A 196 16.76 3.19 18.70
CA ARG A 196 17.60 2.44 19.63
C ARG A 196 18.96 2.23 18.94
N PRO A 197 20.09 2.67 19.51
CA PRO A 197 21.38 2.47 18.88
C PRO A 197 21.58 0.97 18.63
N SER A 198 21.92 0.63 17.39
CA SER A 198 22.20 -0.72 16.96
C SER A 198 23.18 -1.36 17.94
N ARG A 199 22.76 -2.43 18.63
CA ARG A 199 23.66 -3.19 19.50
C ARG A 199 24.87 -3.61 18.64
N PRO A 200 26.12 -3.40 19.10
CA PRO A 200 27.28 -3.82 18.33
C PRO A 200 27.15 -5.29 17.96
N LEU A 201 27.23 -5.59 16.66
CA LEU A 201 27.27 -6.97 16.20
C LEU A 201 28.49 -7.64 16.85
N PRO A 202 28.34 -8.81 17.48
CA PRO A 202 29.48 -9.54 18.01
C PRO A 202 30.47 -9.82 16.87
N ALA A 203 31.76 -9.60 17.14
CA ALA A 203 32.82 -9.81 16.17
C ALA A 203 32.71 -11.23 15.58
N PRO A 204 32.80 -11.39 14.25
CA PRO A 204 32.77 -12.71 13.64
C PRO A 204 33.91 -13.54 14.23
N ARG A 205 33.57 -14.67 14.85
CA ARG A 205 34.56 -15.66 15.29
C ARG A 205 35.34 -16.10 14.05
N ARG A 206 36.61 -15.69 13.95
CA ARG A 206 37.50 -16.22 12.91
C ARG A 206 37.58 -17.72 13.10
N PRO A 207 37.26 -18.55 12.09
CA PRO A 207 37.55 -19.97 12.18
C PRO A 207 39.08 -20.15 12.35
N PRO A 208 39.52 -21.12 13.16
CA PRO A 208 40.94 -21.40 13.32
C PRO A 208 41.54 -21.72 11.94
N ARG A 209 42.66 -21.05 11.60
CA ARG A 209 43.47 -21.37 10.43
C ARG A 209 44.04 -22.79 10.61
N THR A 210 43.36 -23.79 10.08
CA THR A 210 43.98 -25.08 9.77
C THR A 210 44.88 -24.88 8.57
N TRP A 211 46.19 -24.77 8.83
CA TRP A 211 47.19 -24.91 7.79
C TRP A 211 47.16 -26.37 7.31
N LEU A 212 46.87 -26.57 6.02
CA LEU A 212 47.12 -27.84 5.35
C LEU A 212 48.63 -28.04 5.31
N ILE A 213 49.12 -29.03 6.05
CA ILE A 213 50.48 -29.53 5.92
C ILE A 213 50.53 -30.20 4.54
N HIS A 214 51.22 -29.59 3.59
CA HIS A 214 51.59 -30.26 2.35
C HIS A 214 52.56 -31.40 2.71
N PRO A 215 52.30 -32.65 2.27
CA PRO A 215 53.31 -33.68 2.31
C PRO A 215 54.43 -33.26 1.36
N THR A 216 55.66 -33.23 1.87
CA THR A 216 56.87 -33.15 1.06
C THR A 216 56.96 -34.41 0.21
N ASP A 217 57.00 -34.23 -1.11
CA ASP A 217 57.39 -35.28 -2.06
C ASP A 217 58.83 -35.73 -1.72
N ASP A 218 58.98 -36.99 -1.34
CA ASP A 218 60.26 -37.69 -1.30
C ASP A 218 60.24 -38.79 -2.37
N THR A 219 61.15 -38.65 -3.33
CA THR A 219 61.76 -39.65 -4.24
C THR A 219 60.92 -40.43 -5.24
#